data_AF-A0A9X3HUD1-F1
#
_entry.id   AF-A0A9X3HUD1-F1
#
_cell.length_a   1.000
_cell.length_b   1.000
_cell.length_c   1.000
_cell.angle_alpha   90.00
_cell.angle_beta   90.00
_cell.angle_gamma   90.00
#
_symmetry.space_group_name_H-M   'P 1'
#
loop_
_entity.id
_entity.type
_entity.pdbx_description
1 polymer ?
#
loop_
_entity_poly.entity_id
_entity_poly.type
_entity_poly.pdbx_seq_one_letter_code
_entity_poly.pdbx_strand_id
1 'polypeptide(L)'
;TKCNQALLSLPYFAQNNSALEDNLEKVLRKCLHSSDTESVSNAAFTILEWRKLYKCESNKNLIATLITMVTLSRESSAVSVLWTINELLQNKYLLDHQVILLKEVIPTLFDNSNYNVERRTLNELANVSLLRAEVVKLATTLNGVSNHSELERVVSEAKVDPLPEVRFATL
;
A
#
# COMPACT_ATOMS: atom_id res chain seq x y z
N THR A 1 -20.01 7.58 -8.11
CA THR A 1 -20.40 7.11 -6.77
C THR A 1 -20.96 5.69 -6.72
N LYS A 2 -21.94 5.23 -7.54
CA LYS A 2 -22.45 3.83 -7.42
C LYS A 2 -21.52 2.71 -7.91
N CYS A 3 -20.60 2.95 -8.85
CA CYS A 3 -19.70 1.90 -9.35
C CYS A 3 -18.64 1.44 -8.35
N ASN A 4 -18.25 2.29 -7.40
CA ASN A 4 -17.11 2.03 -6.51
C ASN A 4 -17.44 1.00 -5.42
N GLN A 5 -18.67 1.02 -4.87
CA GLN A 5 -19.10 0.06 -3.85
C GLN A 5 -19.31 -1.37 -4.39
N ALA A 6 -19.62 -1.50 -5.69
CA ALA A 6 -19.81 -2.80 -6.32
C ALA A 6 -18.49 -3.54 -6.55
N LEU A 7 -17.34 -2.84 -6.61
CA LEU A 7 -16.04 -3.47 -6.87
C LEU A 7 -15.70 -4.53 -5.83
N LEU A 8 -16.03 -4.29 -4.56
CA LEU A 8 -15.72 -5.19 -3.45
C LEU A 8 -16.45 -6.53 -3.52
N SER A 9 -17.60 -6.59 -4.19
CA SER A 9 -18.36 -7.83 -4.32
C SER A 9 -17.97 -8.65 -5.55
N LEU A 10 -17.34 -8.03 -6.57
CA LEU A 10 -16.94 -8.73 -7.81
C LEU A 10 -16.04 -9.96 -7.59
N PRO A 11 -15.09 -9.99 -6.64
CA PRO A 11 -14.29 -11.18 -6.37
C PRO A 11 -15.11 -12.44 -6.06
N TYR A 12 -16.26 -12.29 -5.39
CA TYR A 12 -17.15 -13.40 -5.06
C TYR A 12 -17.79 -14.03 -6.31
N PHE A 13 -18.04 -13.24 -7.35
CA PHE A 13 -18.60 -13.72 -8.62
C PHE A 13 -17.52 -14.25 -9.57
N ALA A 14 -16.27 -13.81 -9.41
CA ALA A 14 -15.16 -14.26 -10.23
C ALA A 14 -14.60 -15.64 -9.80
N GLN A 15 -14.95 -16.12 -8.61
CA GLN A 15 -14.38 -17.35 -8.05
C GLN A 15 -14.59 -18.55 -8.97
N ASN A 16 -13.49 -19.25 -9.29
CA ASN A 16 -13.46 -20.42 -10.19
C ASN A 16 -13.89 -20.12 -11.64
N ASN A 17 -13.82 -18.85 -12.06
CA ASN A 17 -14.09 -18.46 -13.45
C ASN A 17 -12.96 -17.56 -13.97
N SER A 18 -11.97 -18.18 -14.60
CA SER A 18 -10.77 -17.48 -15.09
C SER A 18 -11.06 -16.30 -16.01
N ALA A 19 -12.09 -16.39 -16.87
CA ALA A 19 -12.48 -15.28 -17.74
C ALA A 19 -13.00 -14.06 -16.93
N LEU A 20 -13.73 -14.31 -15.83
CA LEU A 20 -14.16 -13.24 -14.93
C LEU A 20 -13.01 -12.72 -14.07
N GLU A 21 -12.08 -13.57 -13.64
CA GLU A 21 -10.85 -13.15 -12.93
C GLU A 21 -10.01 -12.21 -13.81
N ASP A 22 -9.78 -12.56 -15.07
CA ASP A 22 -9.03 -11.74 -16.03
C ASP A 22 -9.71 -10.39 -16.29
N ASN A 23 -11.05 -10.38 -16.37
CA ASN A 23 -11.81 -9.15 -16.55
C ASN A 23 -11.75 -8.27 -15.31
N LEU A 24 -11.87 -8.87 -14.12
CA LEU A 24 -11.73 -8.16 -12.85
C LEU A 24 -10.33 -7.57 -12.69
N GLU A 25 -9.29 -8.31 -13.09
CA GLU A 25 -7.92 -7.79 -13.12
C GLU A 25 -7.80 -6.53 -13.96
N LYS A 26 -8.32 -6.54 -15.19
CA LYS A 26 -8.28 -5.37 -16.09
C LYS A 26 -8.99 -4.17 -15.47
N VAL A 27 -10.15 -4.38 -14.84
CA VAL A 27 -10.91 -3.32 -14.17
C VAL A 27 -10.11 -2.74 -13.00
N LEU A 28 -9.61 -3.57 -12.11
CA LEU A 28 -8.85 -3.13 -10.93
C LEU A 28 -7.55 -2.43 -11.34
N ARG A 29 -6.84 -2.96 -12.34
CA ARG A 29 -5.64 -2.33 -12.90
C ARG A 29 -5.94 -0.93 -13.43
N LYS A 30 -7.08 -0.73 -14.12
CA LYS A 30 -7.50 0.60 -14.57
C LYS A 30 -7.78 1.55 -13.41
N CYS A 31 -8.45 1.08 -12.36
CA CYS A 31 -8.74 1.87 -11.16
C CYS A 31 -7.45 2.29 -10.43
N LEU A 32 -6.49 1.38 -10.28
CA LEU A 32 -5.17 1.67 -9.69
C LEU A 32 -4.37 2.75 -10.43
N HIS A 33 -4.56 2.89 -11.75
CA HIS A 33 -3.87 3.90 -12.56
C HIS A 33 -4.70 5.16 -12.78
N SER A 34 -5.88 5.27 -12.16
CA SER A 34 -6.71 6.47 -12.27
C SER A 34 -6.12 7.62 -11.44
N SER A 35 -6.50 8.86 -11.79
CA SER A 35 -6.18 10.04 -10.98
C SER A 35 -7.13 10.23 -9.79
N ASP A 36 -8.17 9.39 -9.69
CA ASP A 36 -9.16 9.44 -8.61
C ASP A 36 -8.69 8.60 -7.42
N THR A 37 -8.38 9.27 -6.31
CA THR A 37 -7.87 8.64 -5.09
C THR A 37 -8.86 7.65 -4.48
N GLU A 38 -10.17 7.88 -4.64
CA GLU A 38 -11.21 6.97 -4.19
C GLU A 38 -11.18 5.67 -5.00
N SER A 39 -11.06 5.78 -6.34
CA SER A 39 -10.95 4.61 -7.22
C SER A 39 -9.69 3.77 -6.92
N VAL A 40 -8.54 4.41 -6.69
CA VAL A 40 -7.31 3.69 -6.31
C VAL A 40 -7.49 2.99 -4.96
N SER A 41 -8.06 3.67 -3.97
CA SER A 41 -8.27 3.11 -2.62
C SER A 41 -9.23 1.92 -2.65
N ASN A 42 -10.35 2.03 -3.37
CA ASN A 42 -11.29 0.92 -3.55
C ASN A 42 -10.66 -0.27 -4.26
N ALA A 43 -9.83 -0.02 -5.27
CA ALA A 43 -9.13 -1.09 -5.98
C ALA A 43 -8.12 -1.80 -5.09
N ALA A 44 -7.30 -1.07 -4.33
CA ALA A 44 -6.36 -1.64 -3.37
C ALA A 44 -7.09 -2.51 -2.32
N PHE A 45 -8.17 -1.99 -1.74
CA PHE A 45 -8.97 -2.75 -0.77
C PHE A 45 -9.62 -4.00 -1.40
N THR A 46 -10.15 -3.89 -2.63
CA THR A 46 -10.72 -5.04 -3.36
C THR A 46 -9.67 -6.12 -3.62
N ILE A 47 -8.41 -5.76 -3.91
CA ILE A 47 -7.33 -6.72 -4.11
C ILE A 47 -7.04 -7.51 -2.84
N LEU A 48 -7.02 -6.84 -1.67
CA LEU A 48 -6.86 -7.49 -0.38
C LEU A 48 -8.02 -8.44 -0.08
N GLU A 49 -9.26 -7.97 -0.22
CA GLU A 49 -10.45 -8.80 0.03
C GLU A 49 -10.53 -10.00 -0.92
N TRP A 50 -10.21 -9.79 -2.21
CA TRP A 50 -10.10 -10.89 -3.16
C TRP A 50 -9.07 -11.93 -2.70
N ARG A 51 -7.90 -11.48 -2.25
CA ARG A 51 -6.86 -12.40 -1.76
C ARG A 51 -7.30 -13.19 -0.52
N LYS A 52 -8.06 -12.57 0.40
CA LYS A 52 -8.62 -13.25 1.58
C LYS A 52 -9.60 -14.36 1.18
N LEU A 53 -10.34 -14.19 0.09
CA LEU A 53 -11.28 -15.20 -0.40
C LEU A 53 -10.59 -16.40 -1.01
N TYR A 54 -9.67 -16.17 -1.95
CA TYR A 54 -8.88 -17.24 -2.58
C TYR A 54 -7.65 -16.70 -3.33
N LYS A 55 -6.70 -17.60 -3.59
CA LYS A 55 -5.50 -17.31 -4.38
C LYS A 55 -5.73 -17.63 -5.86
N CYS A 56 -5.51 -16.66 -6.73
CA CYS A 56 -5.41 -16.85 -8.18
C CYS A 56 -4.24 -16.02 -8.76
N GLU A 57 -3.88 -16.29 -10.02
CA GLU A 57 -2.77 -15.60 -10.69
C GLU A 57 -3.09 -14.11 -10.94
N SER A 58 -4.33 -13.80 -11.33
CA SER A 58 -4.78 -12.43 -11.53
C SER A 58 -4.63 -11.55 -10.29
N ASN A 59 -5.04 -12.07 -9.13
CA ASN A 59 -4.84 -11.38 -7.87
C ASN A 59 -3.36 -11.21 -7.52
N LYS A 60 -2.51 -12.22 -7.77
CA LYS A 60 -1.06 -12.13 -7.57
C LYS A 60 -0.42 -11.04 -8.44
N ASN A 61 -0.84 -10.90 -9.68
CA ASN A 61 -0.37 -9.85 -10.59
C ASN A 61 -0.76 -8.44 -10.10
N LEU A 62 -1.96 -8.31 -9.51
CA LEU A 62 -2.40 -7.05 -8.92
C LEU A 62 -1.63 -6.70 -7.64
N ILE A 63 -1.33 -7.69 -6.78
CA ILE A 63 -0.46 -7.47 -5.60
C ILE A 63 0.91 -6.97 -6.06
N ALA A 64 1.52 -7.60 -7.07
CA ALA A 64 2.78 -7.11 -7.63
C ALA A 64 2.66 -5.68 -8.16
N THR A 65 1.51 -5.31 -8.74
CA THR A 65 1.25 -3.94 -9.20
C THR A 65 1.19 -2.95 -8.04
N LEU A 66 0.55 -3.29 -6.92
CA LEU A 66 0.53 -2.44 -5.71
C LEU A 66 1.96 -2.19 -5.18
N ILE A 67 2.79 -3.24 -5.10
CA ILE A 67 4.18 -3.12 -4.66
C ILE A 67 4.96 -2.16 -5.58
N THR A 68 4.85 -2.33 -6.90
CA THR A 68 5.49 -1.45 -7.88
C THR A 68 5.02 0.00 -7.76
N MET A 69 3.74 0.25 -7.45
CA MET A 69 3.24 1.61 -7.25
C MET A 69 3.91 2.31 -6.07
N VAL A 70 4.20 1.59 -4.98
CA VAL A 70 4.97 2.13 -3.84
C VAL A 70 6.42 2.40 -4.23
N THR A 71 7.05 1.50 -4.99
CA THR A 71 8.42 1.69 -5.51
C THR A 71 8.55 2.92 -6.41
N LEU A 72 7.48 3.29 -7.12
CA LEU A 72 7.45 4.44 -8.02
C LEU A 72 6.98 5.75 -7.36
N SER A 73 6.77 5.77 -6.03
CA SER A 73 6.45 6.96 -5.22
C SER A 73 5.28 7.81 -5.76
N ARG A 74 4.17 7.18 -6.16
CA ARG A 74 2.96 7.92 -6.58
C ARG A 74 2.17 8.41 -5.35
N GLU A 75 2.41 9.66 -4.95
CA GLU A 75 2.02 10.21 -3.64
C GLU A 75 0.51 10.34 -3.39
N SER A 76 -0.34 10.55 -4.40
CA SER A 76 -1.75 10.94 -4.19
C SER A 76 -2.67 9.83 -3.63
N SER A 77 -2.26 8.57 -3.69
CA SER A 77 -3.01 7.41 -3.16
C SER A 77 -2.15 6.48 -2.30
N ALA A 78 -0.96 6.94 -1.92
CA ALA A 78 0.03 6.12 -1.25
C ALA A 78 -0.44 5.59 0.12
N VAL A 79 -1.26 6.35 0.86
CA VAL A 79 -1.73 5.95 2.21
C VAL A 79 -2.55 4.65 2.17
N SER A 80 -3.60 4.58 1.34
CA SER A 80 -4.45 3.38 1.28
C SER A 80 -3.74 2.19 0.65
N VAL A 81 -2.84 2.44 -0.31
CA VAL A 81 -1.99 1.40 -0.91
C VAL A 81 -1.00 0.82 0.11
N LEU A 82 -0.31 1.68 0.88
CA LEU A 82 0.61 1.26 1.94
C LEU A 82 -0.11 0.47 3.03
N TRP A 83 -1.27 0.96 3.47
CA TRP A 83 -2.11 0.23 4.42
C TRP A 83 -2.49 -1.15 3.90
N THR A 84 -2.94 -1.23 2.63
CA THR A 84 -3.30 -2.51 1.98
C THR A 84 -2.10 -3.46 1.91
N ILE A 85 -0.90 -2.95 1.58
CA ILE A 85 0.32 -3.75 1.55
C ILE A 85 0.70 -4.26 2.95
N ASN A 86 0.53 -3.43 3.99
CA ASN A 86 0.74 -3.84 5.37
C ASN A 86 -0.21 -4.97 5.77
N GLU A 87 -1.49 -4.87 5.41
CA GLU A 87 -2.45 -5.97 5.64
C GLU A 87 -2.06 -7.25 4.89
N LEU A 88 -1.65 -7.15 3.62
CA LEU A 88 -1.17 -8.29 2.84
C LEU A 88 0.07 -8.94 3.50
N LEU A 89 0.97 -8.13 4.07
CA LEU A 89 2.16 -8.58 4.77
C LEU A 89 1.79 -9.31 6.07
N GLN A 90 0.95 -8.70 6.92
CA GLN A 90 0.51 -9.29 8.20
C GLN A 90 -0.20 -10.63 8.00
N ASN A 91 -0.98 -10.76 6.93
CA ASN A 91 -1.67 -11.99 6.55
C ASN A 91 -0.79 -12.99 5.78
N LYS A 92 0.52 -12.73 5.63
CA LYS A 92 1.50 -13.60 4.92
C LYS A 92 1.10 -13.89 3.47
N TYR A 93 0.50 -12.92 2.78
CA TYR A 93 0.09 -13.05 1.38
C TYR A 93 1.16 -12.59 0.38
N LEU A 94 2.17 -11.86 0.84
CA LEU A 94 3.30 -11.42 0.02
C LEU A 94 4.31 -12.55 -0.19
N LEU A 95 4.98 -12.51 -1.34
CA LEU A 95 6.11 -13.39 -1.68
C LEU A 95 7.40 -12.83 -1.11
N ASP A 96 8.39 -13.69 -0.83
CA ASP A 96 9.66 -13.29 -0.21
C ASP A 96 10.37 -12.16 -0.97
N HIS A 97 10.41 -12.23 -2.30
CA HIS A 97 11.01 -11.17 -3.13
C HIS A 97 10.26 -9.83 -3.03
N GLN A 98 8.94 -9.86 -2.78
CA GLN A 98 8.16 -8.63 -2.57
C GLN A 98 8.47 -8.04 -1.20
N VAL A 99 8.67 -8.88 -0.18
CA VAL A 99 9.11 -8.44 1.15
C VAL A 99 10.50 -7.81 1.07
N ILE A 100 11.45 -8.44 0.36
CA ILE A 100 12.80 -7.90 0.14
C ILE A 100 12.73 -6.53 -0.55
N LEU A 101 11.98 -6.41 -1.64
CA LEU A 101 11.83 -5.14 -2.37
C LEU A 101 11.25 -4.04 -1.48
N LEU A 102 10.25 -4.35 -0.66
CA LEU A 102 9.68 -3.37 0.28
C LEU A 102 10.72 -2.88 1.30
N LYS A 103 11.57 -3.78 1.83
CA LYS A 103 12.63 -3.38 2.78
C LYS A 103 13.60 -2.36 2.19
N GLU A 104 13.90 -2.48 0.90
CA GLU A 104 14.80 -1.56 0.20
C GLU A 104 14.15 -0.19 -0.06
N VAL A 105 12.85 -0.18 -0.38
CA VAL A 105 12.13 1.04 -0.78
C VAL A 105 11.62 1.86 0.40
N ILE A 106 11.17 1.21 1.47
CA ILE A 106 10.48 1.87 2.59
C ILE A 106 11.31 2.95 3.30
N PRO A 107 12.61 2.74 3.59
CA PRO A 107 13.47 3.80 4.13
C PRO A 107 13.53 5.03 3.23
N THR A 108 13.69 4.82 1.92
CA THR A 108 13.72 5.90 0.93
C THR A 108 12.39 6.67 0.90
N LEU A 109 11.25 5.98 1.02
CA LEU A 109 9.94 6.61 1.08
C LEU A 109 9.74 7.42 2.37
N PHE A 110 10.29 6.96 3.49
CA PHE A 110 10.31 7.72 4.74
C PHE A 110 11.14 9.00 4.61
N ASP A 111 12.34 8.92 4.03
CA ASP A 111 13.22 10.07 3.86
C ASP A 111 12.62 11.09 2.87
N ASN A 112 12.01 10.61 1.77
CA ASN A 112 11.35 11.46 0.77
C ASN A 112 10.07 12.12 1.27
N SER A 113 9.45 11.58 2.32
CA SER A 113 8.25 12.15 2.93
C SER A 113 8.56 13.23 3.97
N ASN A 114 9.82 13.68 4.11
CA ASN A 114 10.21 14.76 5.02
C ASN A 114 9.49 16.10 4.71
N TYR A 115 9.21 16.89 5.73
CA TYR A 115 8.46 18.15 5.65
C TYR A 115 9.20 19.29 4.93
N ASN A 116 10.52 19.17 4.79
CA ASN A 116 11.38 20.23 4.24
C ASN A 116 11.57 20.16 2.71
N VAL A 117 10.76 19.38 1.98
CA VAL A 117 10.87 19.27 0.52
C VAL A 117 10.25 20.51 -0.14
N GLU A 118 11.07 21.31 -0.81
CA GLU A 118 10.72 22.64 -1.36
C GLU A 118 9.61 22.63 -2.43
N ARG A 119 9.25 21.46 -2.97
CA ARG A 119 8.20 21.31 -3.98
C ARG A 119 7.22 20.21 -3.57
N ARG A 120 6.14 20.61 -2.90
CA ARG A 120 4.94 19.78 -2.74
C ARG A 120 3.69 20.54 -3.16
N THR A 121 2.75 19.84 -3.76
CA THR A 121 1.40 20.35 -3.97
C THR A 121 0.68 20.48 -2.63
N LEU A 122 -0.33 21.36 -2.54
CA LEU A 122 -1.10 21.57 -1.29
C LEU A 122 -1.72 20.27 -0.75
N ASN A 123 -2.13 19.36 -1.65
CA ASN A 123 -2.69 18.06 -1.30
C ASN A 123 -1.63 17.08 -0.77
N GLU A 124 -0.40 17.16 -1.28
CA GLU A 124 0.72 16.37 -0.76
C GLU A 124 1.07 16.83 0.66
N LEU A 125 1.15 18.15 0.89
CA LEU A 125 1.40 18.75 2.21
C LEU A 125 0.37 18.35 3.27
N ALA A 126 -0.90 18.24 2.89
CA ALA A 126 -1.97 17.86 3.81
C ALA A 126 -1.88 16.39 4.28
N ASN A 127 -1.29 15.51 3.46
CA ASN A 127 -1.28 14.06 3.72
C ASN A 127 0.09 13.52 4.13
N VAL A 128 1.13 14.36 4.20
CA VAL A 128 2.50 13.97 4.55
C VAL A 128 2.56 13.20 5.87
N SER A 129 1.88 13.69 6.91
CA SER A 129 1.88 13.07 8.23
C SER A 129 1.26 11.68 8.20
N LEU A 130 0.14 11.52 7.49
CA LEU A 130 -0.55 10.24 7.30
C LEU A 130 0.30 9.27 6.49
N LEU A 131 0.94 9.75 5.42
CA LEU A 131 1.86 8.95 4.62
C LEU A 131 3.02 8.45 5.47
N ARG A 132 3.69 9.35 6.20
CA ARG A 132 4.79 9.01 7.12
C ARG A 132 4.36 7.99 8.16
N ALA A 133 3.19 8.18 8.76
CA ALA A 133 2.65 7.24 9.74
C ALA A 133 2.44 5.84 9.14
N GLU A 134 1.86 5.73 7.94
CA GLU A 134 1.68 4.43 7.27
C GLU A 134 3.01 3.78 6.85
N VAL A 135 3.99 4.58 6.41
CA VAL A 135 5.35 4.10 6.13
C VAL A 135 5.99 3.51 7.39
N VAL A 136 5.84 4.19 8.54
CA VAL A 136 6.36 3.73 9.83
C VAL A 136 5.68 2.46 10.31
N LYS A 137 4.36 2.33 10.14
CA LYS A 137 3.63 1.09 10.44
C LYS A 137 4.15 -0.07 9.59
N LEU A 138 4.28 0.14 8.28
CA LEU A 138 4.79 -0.89 7.38
C LEU A 138 6.25 -1.26 7.69
N ALA A 139 7.10 -0.28 8.00
CA ALA A 139 8.48 -0.51 8.44
C ALA A 139 8.53 -1.37 9.71
N THR A 140 7.66 -1.09 10.68
CA THR A 140 7.55 -1.85 11.93
C THR A 140 7.16 -3.31 11.65
N THR A 141 6.12 -3.53 10.83
CA THR A 141 5.69 -4.88 10.46
C THR A 141 6.78 -5.64 9.71
N LEU A 142 7.45 -4.99 8.73
CA LEU A 142 8.56 -5.60 7.98
C LEU A 142 9.72 -5.99 8.87
N ASN A 143 10.07 -5.13 9.84
CA ASN A 143 11.14 -5.40 10.80
C ASN A 143 10.80 -6.60 11.70
N GLY A 144 9.52 -6.74 12.09
CA GLY A 144 9.03 -7.90 12.83
C GLY A 144 9.07 -9.22 12.05
N VAL A 145 9.00 -9.18 10.72
CA VAL A 145 9.17 -10.37 9.87
C VAL A 145 10.65 -10.76 9.78
N SER A 146 11.53 -9.78 9.61
CA SER A 146 12.98 -10.00 9.61
C SER A 146 13.73 -8.69 9.75
N ASN A 147 14.54 -8.59 10.80
CA ASN A 147 15.26 -7.37 11.17
C ASN A 147 16.07 -6.79 10.00
N HIS A 148 16.03 -5.47 9.87
CA HIS A 148 16.78 -4.71 8.88
C HIS A 148 17.17 -3.34 9.46
N SER A 149 18.46 -3.01 9.49
CA SER A 149 18.98 -1.83 10.17
C SER A 149 18.33 -0.52 9.69
N GLU A 150 18.08 -0.38 8.39
CA GLU A 150 17.40 0.81 7.87
C GLU A 150 15.94 0.92 8.30
N LEU A 151 15.24 -0.21 8.53
CA LEU A 151 13.88 -0.17 9.07
C LEU A 151 13.90 0.19 10.55
N GLU A 152 14.89 -0.29 11.31
CA GLU A 152 15.11 0.12 12.70
C GLU A 152 15.42 1.63 12.81
N ARG A 153 16.18 2.18 11.86
CA ARG A 153 16.40 3.63 11.73
C ARG A 153 15.08 4.37 11.55
N VAL A 154 14.27 3.98 10.56
CA VAL A 154 12.95 4.59 10.30
C VAL A 154 12.08 4.60 11.56
N VAL A 155 11.97 3.45 12.23
CA VAL A 155 11.17 3.31 13.46
C VAL A 155 11.73 4.17 14.60
N SER A 156 13.05 4.31 14.69
CA SER A 156 13.71 5.12 15.73
C SER A 156 13.54 6.62 15.50
N GLU A 157 13.71 7.08 14.26
CA GLU A 157 13.51 8.49 13.88
C GLU A 157 12.03 8.91 14.05
N ALA A 158 11.09 8.01 13.75
CA ALA A 158 9.67 8.28 13.93
C ALA A 158 9.29 8.64 15.38
N LYS A 159 9.99 8.09 16.39
CA LYS A 159 9.70 8.35 17.81
C LYS A 159 9.94 9.81 18.23
N VAL A 160 10.80 10.52 17.51
CA VAL A 160 11.13 11.93 17.76
C VAL A 160 10.59 12.85 16.67
N ASP A 161 9.71 12.33 15.79
CA ASP A 161 9.09 13.12 14.73
C ASP A 161 8.31 14.32 15.31
N PRO A 162 8.34 15.50 14.66
CA PRO A 162 7.62 16.67 15.13
C PRO A 162 6.11 16.42 15.31
N LEU A 163 5.52 15.51 14.54
CA LEU A 163 4.08 15.28 14.54
C LEU A 163 3.64 14.04 15.34
N PRO A 164 2.61 14.15 16.19
CA PRO A 164 2.18 13.06 17.08
C PRO A 164 1.66 11.84 16.31
N GLU A 165 1.06 12.01 15.13
CA GLU A 165 0.50 10.89 14.35
C GLU A 165 1.62 9.95 13.87
N VAL A 166 2.81 10.50 13.61
CA VAL A 166 4.00 9.73 13.24
C VAL A 166 4.66 9.11 14.48
N ARG A 167 4.82 9.88 15.57
CA ARG A 167 5.40 9.35 16.83
C ARG A 167 4.64 8.16 17.37
N PHE A 168 3.31 8.21 17.31
CA PHE A 168 2.43 7.18 17.84
C PHE A 168 2.04 6.11 16.83
N ALA A 169 2.60 6.12 15.61
CA ALA A 169 2.31 5.12 14.58
C ALA A 169 2.77 3.69 14.95
N THR A 170 3.67 3.56 15.94
CA THR A 170 4.23 2.27 16.40
C THR A 170 3.72 1.79 17.76
N LEU A 171 2.80 2.55 18.37
CA LEU A 171 2.20 2.20 19.66
C LEU A 171 1.10 1.16 19.54
#